data_AF-A0A1A8PSR9-F1
#
_entry.id   AF-A0A1A8PSR9-F1
#
_cell.length_a   1.000
_cell.length_b   1.000
_cell.length_c   1.000
_cell.angle_alpha   90.00
_cell.angle_beta   90.00
_cell.angle_gamma   90.00
#
_symmetry.space_group_name_H-M   'P 1'
#
loop_
_entity.id
_entity.type
_entity.pdbx_description
1 polymer ?
#
loop_
_entity_poly.entity_id
_entity_poly.type
_entity_poly.pdbx_seq_one_letter_code
_entity_poly.pdbx_strand_id
1 'polypeptide(L)'
;MVEGVIKRYHDAGVSPPEVLYVDRDCCGSSHLHKMIRAWQNTSICLDIWHFMRRIAVGCTTDSHPLYAGFMNKLSHCIFMWDDRDLQALKEAKRAELEAKLLHPTDLGTIHEVSRE
;
A
#
# COMPACT_ATOMS: atom_id res chain seq x y z
N MET A 1 -20.83 15.74 -3.24
CA MET A 1 -20.27 14.39 -2.98
C MET A 1 -19.77 14.24 -1.54
N VAL A 2 -18.82 15.07 -1.08
CA VAL A 2 -18.27 15.03 0.30
C VAL A 2 -19.34 15.16 1.39
N GLU A 3 -20.24 16.14 1.27
CA GLU A 3 -21.34 16.33 2.22
C GLU A 3 -22.21 15.06 2.40
N GLY A 4 -22.43 14.31 1.31
CA GLY A 4 -23.17 13.05 1.37
C GLY A 4 -22.40 11.94 2.10
N VAL A 5 -21.06 11.93 2.05
CA VAL A 5 -20.24 11.02 2.85
C VAL A 5 -20.31 11.40 4.33
N ILE A 6 -20.13 12.69 4.65
CA ILE A 6 -20.21 13.20 6.02
C ILE A 6 -21.57 12.87 6.64
N LYS A 7 -22.66 13.12 5.89
CA LYS A 7 -24.02 12.79 6.33
C LYS A 7 -24.18 11.30 6.61
N ARG A 8 -23.65 10.41 5.77
CA ARG A 8 -23.76 8.96 6.00
C ARG A 8 -23.01 8.48 7.24
N TYR A 9 -21.83 9.03 7.53
CA TYR A 9 -21.11 8.73 8.78
C TYR A 9 -21.92 9.18 10.00
N HIS A 10 -22.45 10.40 9.95
CA HIS A 10 -23.32 10.94 10.99
C HIS A 10 -24.57 10.08 11.20
N ASP A 11 -25.31 9.80 10.12
CA ASP A 11 -26.56 9.04 10.17
C ASP A 11 -26.34 7.58 10.63
N ALA A 12 -25.16 7.01 10.38
CA ALA A 12 -24.75 5.70 10.87
C ALA A 12 -24.21 5.70 12.31
N GLY A 13 -24.05 6.88 12.93
CA GLY A 13 -23.44 7.00 14.26
C GLY A 13 -21.96 6.60 14.31
N VAL A 14 -21.27 6.59 13.16
CA VAL A 14 -19.86 6.21 13.05
C VAL A 14 -18.99 7.47 13.13
N SER A 15 -17.93 7.42 13.93
CA SER A 15 -16.98 8.53 14.04
C SER A 15 -16.30 8.81 12.70
N PRO A 16 -15.93 10.08 12.41
CA PRO A 16 -15.11 10.40 11.25
C PRO A 16 -13.84 9.53 11.20
N PRO A 17 -13.33 9.22 10.00
CA PRO A 17 -12.11 8.44 9.87
C PRO A 17 -10.91 9.25 10.39
N GLU A 18 -9.93 8.58 10.99
CA GLU A 18 -8.68 9.23 11.40
C GLU A 18 -7.83 9.65 10.19
N VAL A 19 -7.87 8.84 9.12
CA VAL A 19 -7.12 9.08 7.88
C VAL A 19 -8.04 8.92 6.67
N LEU A 20 -7.92 9.83 5.70
CA LEU A 20 -8.62 9.79 4.43
C LEU A 20 -7.60 9.82 3.28
N TYR A 21 -7.50 8.72 2.53
CA TYR A 21 -6.67 8.62 1.33
C TYR A 21 -7.42 9.13 0.11
N VAL A 22 -6.78 10.00 -0.68
CA VAL A 22 -7.43 10.69 -1.81
C VAL A 22 -6.53 10.73 -3.04
N ASP A 23 -7.15 10.80 -4.23
CA ASP A 23 -6.41 10.80 -5.49
C ASP A 23 -5.59 12.07 -5.71
N ARG A 24 -6.14 13.22 -5.30
CA ARG A 24 -5.65 14.60 -5.51
C ARG A 24 -6.03 15.49 -4.33
N ASP A 25 -5.46 16.70 -4.30
CA ASP A 25 -5.80 17.73 -3.31
C ASP A 25 -5.53 17.32 -1.84
N CYS A 26 -4.63 16.35 -1.63
CA CYS A 26 -4.16 15.93 -0.31
C CYS A 26 -3.18 16.90 0.36
N CYS A 27 -2.56 17.80 -0.41
CA CYS A 27 -1.51 18.69 0.07
C CYS A 27 -2.02 20.13 0.22
N GLY A 28 -1.55 20.83 1.25
CA GLY A 28 -1.81 22.26 1.46
C GLY A 28 -3.27 22.59 1.78
N SER A 29 -3.62 23.87 1.72
CA SER A 29 -5.00 24.35 1.99
C SER A 29 -5.93 24.14 0.78
N SER A 30 -6.02 22.89 0.32
CA SER A 30 -6.78 22.51 -0.87
C SER A 30 -8.29 22.77 -0.71
N HIS A 31 -9.03 22.71 -1.82
CA HIS A 31 -10.48 22.80 -1.79
C HIS A 31 -11.09 21.70 -0.92
N LEU A 32 -10.51 20.49 -0.95
CA LEU A 32 -10.97 19.35 -0.17
C LEU A 32 -10.89 19.61 1.33
N HIS A 33 -9.79 20.20 1.83
CA HIS A 33 -9.66 20.60 3.24
C HIS A 33 -10.79 21.54 3.68
N LYS A 34 -11.30 22.39 2.78
CA LYS A 34 -12.43 23.27 3.09
C LYS A 34 -13.75 22.50 3.15
N MET A 35 -13.93 21.49 2.31
CA MET A 35 -15.15 20.68 2.26
C MET A 35 -15.27 19.71 3.44
N ILE A 36 -14.15 19.17 3.95
CA ILE A 36 -14.14 18.25 5.08
C ILE A 36 -13.96 18.93 6.45
N ARG A 37 -14.24 20.23 6.57
CA ARG A 37 -14.08 20.98 7.83
C ARG A 37 -14.83 20.40 9.02
N ALA A 38 -15.91 19.65 8.79
CA ALA A 38 -16.63 18.93 9.84
C ALA A 38 -15.76 17.84 10.51
N TRP A 39 -14.70 17.41 9.84
CA TRP A 39 -13.78 16.35 10.25
C TRP A 39 -12.39 16.93 10.54
N GLN A 40 -12.30 17.82 11.55
CA GLN A 40 -11.09 18.60 11.85
C GLN A 40 -9.87 17.76 12.22
N ASN A 41 -10.09 16.54 12.73
CA ASN A 41 -9.04 15.62 13.16
C ASN A 41 -8.69 14.56 12.10
N THR A 42 -9.32 14.59 10.93
CA THR A 42 -9.03 13.64 9.85
C THR A 42 -7.79 14.11 9.08
N SER A 43 -6.77 13.27 9.04
CA SER A 43 -5.59 13.48 8.21
C SER A 43 -5.91 13.14 6.76
N ILE A 44 -5.62 14.05 5.83
CA ILE A 44 -5.74 13.77 4.40
C ILE A 44 -4.39 13.30 3.87
N CYS A 45 -4.36 12.14 3.24
CA CYS A 45 -3.15 11.56 2.68
C CYS A 45 -3.33 11.28 1.17
N LEU A 46 -2.24 11.34 0.42
CA LEU A 46 -2.26 10.86 -0.97
C LEU A 46 -2.46 9.36 -0.97
N ASP A 47 -3.39 8.89 -1.78
CA ASP A 47 -3.55 7.46 -2.04
C ASP A 47 -2.27 6.85 -2.63
N ILE A 48 -1.89 5.68 -2.15
CA ILE A 48 -0.59 5.09 -2.47
C ILE A 48 -0.48 4.62 -3.91
N TRP A 49 -1.59 4.15 -4.49
CA TRP A 49 -1.62 3.79 -5.89
C TRP A 49 -1.41 5.02 -6.78
N HIS A 50 -2.06 6.14 -6.42
CA HIS A 50 -1.83 7.42 -7.10
C HIS A 50 -0.42 7.95 -6.92
N PHE A 51 0.19 7.78 -5.73
CA PHE A 51 1.59 8.11 -5.50
C PHE A 51 2.52 7.35 -6.46
N MET A 52 2.40 6.01 -6.50
CA MET A 52 3.21 5.15 -7.37
C MET A 52 3.03 5.50 -8.84
N ARG A 53 1.78 5.72 -9.27
CA ARG A 53 1.46 6.10 -10.66
C ARG A 53 2.09 7.44 -11.05
N ARG A 54 2.05 8.45 -10.16
CA ARG A 54 2.64 9.77 -10.44
C ARG A 54 4.15 9.71 -10.54
N ILE A 55 4.82 8.94 -9.67
CA ILE A 55 6.26 8.75 -9.75
C ILE A 55 6.66 8.03 -11.03
N ALA A 56 5.92 6.96 -11.41
CA ALA A 56 6.19 6.22 -12.63
C ALA A 56 6.08 7.09 -13.89
N VAL A 57 5.10 8.02 -13.95
CA VAL A 57 4.97 9.00 -15.06
C VAL A 57 6.18 9.95 -15.14
N GLY A 58 6.81 10.25 -14.00
CA GLY A 58 8.04 11.04 -13.95
C GLY A 58 9.29 10.28 -14.43
N CYS A 59 9.21 8.95 -14.51
CA CYS A 59 10.27 8.15 -15.12
C CYS A 59 10.18 8.28 -16.65
N THR A 60 11.29 8.64 -17.29
CA THR A 60 11.34 8.96 -18.73
C THR A 60 10.96 7.80 -19.64
N THR A 61 11.20 6.55 -19.23
CA THR A 61 10.75 5.34 -19.93
C THR A 61 10.85 4.11 -19.01
N ASP A 62 9.88 3.21 -19.13
CA ASP A 62 9.89 1.89 -18.51
C ASP A 62 10.95 0.94 -19.11
N SER A 63 11.43 1.26 -20.31
CA SER A 63 12.49 0.54 -21.01
C SER A 63 13.89 0.89 -20.48
N HIS A 64 14.00 1.85 -19.56
CA HIS A 64 15.29 2.20 -18.97
C HIS A 64 15.78 1.05 -18.07
N PRO A 65 17.05 0.59 -18.17
CA PRO A 65 17.54 -0.54 -17.37
C PRO A 65 17.40 -0.39 -15.86
N LEU A 66 17.39 0.84 -15.35
CA LEU A 66 17.20 1.14 -13.93
C LEU A 66 15.73 1.23 -13.48
N TYR A 67 14.77 1.25 -14.41
CA TYR A 67 13.36 1.47 -14.07
C TYR A 67 12.83 0.40 -13.11
N ALA A 68 13.01 -0.88 -13.45
CA ALA A 68 12.54 -1.99 -12.61
C ALA A 68 13.17 -1.95 -11.21
N GLY A 69 14.49 -1.74 -11.13
CA GLY A 69 15.19 -1.66 -9.85
C GLY A 69 14.78 -0.45 -9.00
N PHE A 70 14.54 0.70 -9.63
CA PHE A 70 14.04 1.89 -8.95
C PHE A 70 12.62 1.68 -8.40
N MET A 71 11.70 1.18 -9.23
CA MET A 71 10.31 0.93 -8.83
C MET A 71 10.22 -0.13 -7.74
N ASN A 72 11.05 -1.18 -7.80
CA ASN A 72 11.15 -2.20 -6.76
C ASN A 72 11.60 -1.58 -5.42
N LYS A 73 12.70 -0.81 -5.41
CA LYS A 73 13.17 -0.13 -4.20
C LYS A 73 12.14 0.83 -3.62
N LEU A 74 11.47 1.60 -4.47
CA LEU A 74 10.41 2.51 -4.05
C LEU A 74 9.24 1.76 -3.40
N SER A 75 8.82 0.65 -4.01
CA SER A 75 7.77 -0.21 -3.47
C SER A 75 8.13 -0.72 -2.07
N HIS A 76 9.38 -1.16 -1.85
CA HIS A 76 9.86 -1.63 -0.54
C HIS A 76 9.96 -0.53 0.52
N CYS A 77 10.11 0.74 0.13
CA CYS A 77 10.08 1.86 1.08
C CYS A 77 8.65 2.20 1.56
N ILE A 78 7.64 1.68 0.86
CA ILE A 78 6.23 2.03 1.05
C ILE A 78 5.44 0.88 1.67
N PHE A 79 5.67 -0.32 1.15
CA PHE A 79 4.96 -1.52 1.55
C PHE A 79 5.84 -2.37 2.44
N MET A 80 5.22 -2.88 3.50
CA MET A 80 5.77 -3.85 4.41
C MET A 80 4.90 -5.09 4.37
N TRP A 81 5.52 -6.26 4.40
CA TRP A 81 4.81 -7.52 4.56
C TRP A 81 4.22 -7.61 5.96
N ASP A 82 2.97 -8.05 6.09
CA ASP A 82 2.44 -8.44 7.40
C ASP A 82 3.23 -9.66 7.88
N ASP A 83 3.76 -9.58 9.10
CA ASP A 83 4.61 -10.64 9.64
C ASP A 83 3.89 -11.97 9.72
N ARG A 84 2.58 -11.98 10.01
CA ARG A 84 1.80 -13.23 10.13
C ARG A 84 1.58 -13.85 8.76
N ASP A 85 1.22 -13.05 7.77
CA ASP A 85 1.06 -13.52 6.39
C ASP A 85 2.40 -14.06 5.86
N LEU A 86 3.50 -13.38 6.18
CA LEU A 86 4.84 -13.84 5.80
C LEU A 86 5.21 -15.15 6.48
N GLN A 87 4.85 -15.36 7.76
CA GLN A 87 5.06 -16.66 8.42
C GLN A 87 4.21 -17.76 7.80
N ALA A 88 2.93 -17.50 7.56
CA ALA A 88 2.03 -18.46 6.93
C ALA A 88 2.54 -18.88 5.54
N LEU A 89 3.06 -17.93 4.75
CA LEU A 89 3.67 -18.21 3.46
C LEU A 89 4.94 -19.07 3.58
N LYS A 90 5.81 -18.79 4.56
CA LYS A 90 7.01 -19.60 4.82
C LYS A 90 6.66 -21.03 5.22
N GLU A 91 5.67 -21.20 6.08
CA GLU A 91 5.19 -22.53 6.50
C GLU A 91 4.61 -23.31 5.33
N ALA A 92 3.75 -22.67 4.53
CA ALA A 92 3.19 -23.26 3.32
C ALA A 92 4.29 -23.68 2.32
N LYS A 93 5.30 -22.82 2.10
CA LYS A 93 6.41 -23.12 1.19
C LYS A 93 7.28 -24.26 1.71
N ARG A 94 7.51 -24.33 3.02
CA ARG A 94 8.25 -25.44 3.66
C ARG A 94 7.52 -26.77 3.46
N ALA A 95 6.22 -26.80 3.73
CA ALA A 95 5.40 -27.99 3.54
C ALA A 95 5.38 -28.45 2.06
N GLU A 96 5.31 -27.50 1.11
CA GLU A 96 5.41 -27.80 -0.32
C GLU A 96 6.76 -28.45 -0.69
N LEU A 97 7.86 -27.91 -0.14
CA LEU A 97 9.21 -28.41 -0.42
C LEU A 97 9.45 -29.78 0.25
N GLU A 98 8.96 -29.99 1.46
CA GLU A 98 8.99 -31.28 2.15
C GLU A 98 8.20 -32.35 1.39
N ALA A 99 7.03 -32.01 0.84
CA ALA A 99 6.26 -32.91 -0.01
C ALA A 99 7.00 -33.29 -1.31
N LYS A 100 7.91 -32.42 -1.77
CA LYS A 100 8.83 -32.68 -2.90
C LYS A 100 10.13 -33.36 -2.48
N LEU A 101 10.26 -33.79 -1.22
CA LEU A 101 11.46 -34.40 -0.64
C LEU A 101 12.68 -33.45 -0.63
N LEU A 102 12.46 -32.14 -0.66
CA LEU A 102 13.48 -31.15 -0.34
C LEU A 102 13.32 -30.72 1.12
N HIS A 103 14.42 -30.71 1.88
CA HIS A 103 14.47 -30.18 3.24
C HIS A 103 15.24 -28.86 3.25
N PRO A 104 14.62 -27.76 2.81
CA PRO A 104 15.27 -26.46 2.78
C PRO A 104 15.49 -25.93 4.20
N THR A 105 16.62 -25.26 4.42
CA THR A 105 16.80 -24.38 5.57
C THR A 105 15.88 -23.17 5.47
N ASP A 106 15.70 -22.42 6.56
CA ASP A 106 14.87 -21.21 6.57
C ASP A 106 15.31 -20.19 5.49
N LEU A 107 16.62 -20.04 5.26
CA LEU A 107 17.18 -19.23 4.18
C LEU A 107 16.81 -19.76 2.79
N GLY A 108 16.84 -21.08 2.59
CA GLY A 108 16.43 -21.71 1.33
C GLY A 108 14.94 -21.52 1.06
N THR A 109 14.11 -21.55 2.10
CA THR A 109 12.67 -21.30 2.01
C THR A 109 12.39 -19.85 1.57
N ILE A 110 13.07 -18.87 2.16
CA ILE A 110 12.93 -17.45 1.78
C ILE A 110 13.36 -17.21 0.33
N HIS A 111 14.44 -17.84 -0.11
CA HIS A 111 14.91 -17.73 -1.50
C HIS A 111 13.89 -18.28 -2.50
N GLU A 112 13.23 -19.40 -2.20
CA GLU A 112 12.18 -19.97 -3.05
C GLU A 112 10.89 -19.15 -3.04
N VAL A 113 10.52 -18.53 -1.90
CA VAL A 113 9.42 -17.56 -1.86
C VAL A 113 9.69 -16.34 -2.76
N SER A 114 10.95 -15.92 -2.85
CA SER A 114 11.34 -14.70 -3.59
C SER A 114 11.49 -14.91 -5.10
N ARG A 115 11.37 -16.16 -5.58
CA ARG A 115 11.47 -16.55 -7.00
C ARG A 115 10.12 -16.57 -7.73
N GLU A 116 9.02 -16.50 -7.00
CA GLU A 116 7.65 -16.37 -7.54
C GLU A 116 7.30 -14.90 -7.78
#